data_AF-A0A1F4DW37-F1
#
_entry.id   AF-A0A1F4DW37-F1
#
_cell.length_a   1.000
_cell.length_b   1.000
_cell.length_c   1.000
_cell.angle_alpha   90.00
_cell.angle_beta   90.00
_cell.angle_gamma   90.00
#
_symmetry.space_group_name_H-M   'P 1'
#
loop_
_entity.id
_entity.type
_entity.pdbx_description
1 polymer ?
#
loop_
_entity_poly.entity_id
_entity_poly.type
_entity_poly.pdbx_seq_one_letter_code
_entity_poly.pdbx_strand_id
1 'polypeptide(L)' 'MTKNIKFLFALAIASCAALVHGDPPARAGRLNYLSGPVSFAPAQAPDEWSQATLNRQLTAGDRL' A
#
# COMPACT_ATOMS: atom_id res chain seq x y z
N MET A 1 17.40 17.56 -39.90
CA MET A 1 16.14 17.62 -39.11
C MET A 1 15.92 16.37 -38.23
N THR A 2 16.96 15.61 -37.88
CA THR A 2 16.85 14.31 -37.17
C THR A 2 17.35 14.34 -35.72
N LYS A 3 18.08 15.40 -35.32
CA LYS A 3 18.59 15.56 -33.95
C LYS A 3 17.46 15.82 -32.93
N ASN A 4 16.42 16.55 -33.34
CA ASN A 4 15.34 16.95 -32.44
C ASN A 4 14.43 15.76 -32.10
N ILE A 5 14.22 14.83 -33.03
CA ILE A 5 13.38 13.64 -32.82
C ILE A 5 14.00 12.68 -31.79
N LYS A 6 15.33 12.52 -31.82
CA LYS A 6 16.06 11.72 -30.82
C LYS A 6 15.99 12.35 -29.43
N PHE A 7 16.01 13.69 -29.37
CA PHE A 7 15.88 14.44 -28.12
C PHE A 7 14.48 14.35 -27.51
N LEU A 8 13.43 14.44 -28.34
CA LEU A 8 12.05 14.21 -27.91
C LEU A 8 11.84 12.78 -27.40
N PHE A 9 12.42 11.78 -28.08
CA PHE A 9 12.33 10.38 -27.64
C PHE A 9 13.05 10.16 -26.30
N ALA A 10 14.22 10.76 -26.11
CA ALA A 10 14.95 10.71 -24.84
C ALA A 10 14.17 11.37 -23.69
N LEU A 11 13.48 12.48 -23.95
CA LEU A 11 12.66 13.17 -22.95
C LEU A 11 11.43 12.36 -22.54
N ALA A 12 10.77 11.68 -23.49
CA ALA A 12 9.61 10.83 -23.22
C ALA A 12 9.95 9.59 -22.35
N ILE A 13 11.15 9.04 -22.52
CA ILE A 13 11.63 7.91 -21.70
C ILE A 13 11.97 8.39 -20.27
N ALA A 14 12.58 9.56 -20.13
CA ALA A 14 12.94 10.13 -18.83
C ALA A 14 11.70 10.49 -17.99
N SER A 15 10.60 10.94 -18.60
CA SER A 15 9.35 11.24 -17.88
C SER A 15 8.66 10.02 -17.27
N CYS A 16 8.96 8.80 -17.74
CA CYS A 16 8.33 7.59 -17.22
C CYS A 16 8.91 7.17 -15.85
N ALA A 17 10.18 7.49 -15.59
CA ALA A 17 10.85 7.14 -14.33
C ALA A 17 10.31 7.94 -13.12
N ALA A 18 9.74 9.12 -13.35
CA ALA A 18 9.17 9.96 -12.30
C ALA A 18 7.82 9.45 -11.76
N LEU A 19 7.19 8.47 -12.42
CA LEU A 19 5.88 7.94 -12.05
C LEU A 19 5.94 6.72 -11.12
N VAL A 20 7.14 6.21 -10.80
CA VAL A 20 7.30 5.01 -9.95
C VAL A 20 7.41 5.31 -8.45
N HIS A 21 7.10 6.54 -8.02
CA HIS A 21 7.01 6.90 -6.62
C HIS A 21 5.69 6.38 -6.02
N GLY A 22 5.52 5.05 -6.04
CA GLY A 22 4.48 4.40 -5.25
C GLY A 22 4.82 4.54 -3.78
N ASP A 23 3.80 4.65 -2.92
CA ASP A 23 4.00 4.60 -1.48
C ASP A 23 4.90 3.41 -1.14
N PRO A 24 5.92 3.58 -0.27
CA PRO A 24 6.74 2.47 0.16
C PRO A 24 5.83 1.34 0.64
N PRO A 25 6.20 0.06 0.38
CA PRO A 25 5.33 -1.07 0.71
C PRO A 25 4.86 -0.90 2.15
N ALA A 26 3.54 -0.80 2.31
CA ALA A 26 2.93 -0.43 3.57
C ALA A 26 3.53 -1.30 4.68
N ARG A 27 4.04 -0.67 5.76
CA ARG A 27 4.62 -1.41 6.88
C ARG A 27 3.52 -2.25 7.51
N ALA A 28 3.49 -3.54 7.22
CA ALA A 28 2.53 -4.46 7.80
C ALA A 28 2.96 -4.85 9.22
N GLY A 29 2.10 -4.60 10.20
CA GLY A 29 2.21 -5.19 11.54
C GLY A 29 1.68 -6.62 11.56
N ARG A 30 1.94 -7.37 12.63
CA ARG A 30 1.25 -8.65 12.90
C ARG A 30 0.71 -8.66 14.31
N LEU A 31 -0.53 -9.11 14.46
CA LEU A 31 -1.18 -9.25 15.75
C LEU A 31 -0.58 -10.44 16.52
N ASN A 32 0.27 -10.20 17.50
CA ASN A 32 0.98 -11.25 18.25
C ASN A 32 0.38 -11.55 19.63
N TYR A 33 -0.54 -10.72 20.10
CA TYR A 33 -1.19 -10.87 21.39
C TYR A 33 -2.66 -10.47 21.32
N LEU A 34 -3.51 -11.27 21.98
CA LEU A 34 -4.94 -11.02 22.13
C LEU A 34 -5.35 -11.42 23.54
N SER A 35 -6.21 -10.63 24.17
CA SER A 35 -6.78 -10.92 25.48
C SER A 35 -8.25 -10.48 25.49
N GLY A 36 -9.14 -11.45 25.74
CA GLY A 36 -10.59 -11.22 25.70
C GLY A 36 -11.19 -11.13 24.28
N PRO A 37 -12.47 -10.72 24.17
CA PRO A 37 -13.15 -10.56 22.90
C PRO A 37 -12.71 -9.25 22.22
N VAL A 38 -11.83 -9.37 21.23
CA VAL A 38 -11.38 -8.25 20.38
C VAL A 38 -11.97 -8.43 18.98
N SER A 39 -12.53 -7.35 18.44
CA SER A 39 -13.06 -7.30 17.08
C SER A 39 -12.07 -6.62 16.15
N PHE A 40 -12.24 -6.81 14.85
CA PHE A 40 -11.37 -6.26 13.82
C PHE A 40 -12.20 -5.88 12.59
N ALA A 41 -11.93 -4.71 12.03
CA ALA A 41 -12.45 -4.30 10.73
C ALA A 41 -11.30 -3.87 9.81
N PRO A 42 -11.23 -4.38 8.57
CA PRO A 42 -10.18 -4.03 7.62
C PRO A 42 -10.37 -2.60 7.10
N ALA A 43 -9.26 -1.94 6.74
CA ALA A 43 -9.29 -0.56 6.24
C ALA A 43 -10.25 -0.34 5.05
N GLN A 44 -10.35 -1.33 4.15
CA GLN A 44 -11.20 -1.28 2.95
C GLN A 44 -12.69 -1.56 3.22
N ALA A 45 -13.02 -2.20 4.36
CA ALA A 45 -14.39 -2.50 4.75
C ALA A 45 -14.60 -2.16 6.23
N PRO A 46 -14.66 -0.85 6.56
CA PRO A 46 -14.65 -0.36 7.95
C PRO A 46 -15.89 -0.74 8.77
N ASP A 47 -16.97 -1.15 8.10
CA ASP A 47 -18.23 -1.57 8.73
C ASP A 47 -18.31 -3.11 8.90
N GLU A 48 -17.36 -3.85 8.32
CA GLU A 48 -17.30 -5.31 8.40
C GLU A 48 -16.48 -5.78 9.61
N TRP A 49 -17.13 -5.81 10.76
CA TRP A 49 -16.52 -6.30 12.00
C TRP A 49 -16.49 -7.82 12.07
N SER A 50 -15.33 -8.36 12.43
CA SER A 50 -15.10 -9.79 12.61
C SER A 50 -14.24 -10.06 13.85
N GLN A 51 -14.17 -11.31 14.30
CA GLN A 51 -13.33 -11.66 15.45
C GLN A 51 -11.84 -11.55 15.08
N ALA A 52 -11.05 -10.87 15.92
CA ALA A 52 -9.62 -10.75 15.71
C ALA A 52 -8.92 -12.11 15.83
N THR A 53 -7.91 -12.36 15.00
CA THR A 53 -7.14 -13.61 14.99
C THR A 53 -5.67 -13.32 15.16
N LEU A 54 -4.98 -14.09 16.00
CA LEU A 54 -3.53 -14.01 16.13
C LEU A 54 -2.83 -14.23 14.78
N ASN A 55 -1.64 -13.65 14.66
CA ASN A 55 -0.73 -13.71 13.53
C ASN A 55 -1.27 -13.16 12.21
N ARG A 56 -2.46 -12.52 12.23
CA ARG A 56 -3.03 -11.77 11.12
C ARG A 56 -2.14 -10.57 10.79
N GLN A 57 -1.98 -10.29 9.50
CA GLN A 57 -1.36 -9.07 9.02
C GLN A 57 -2.27 -7.87 9.30
N LEU A 58 -1.68 -6.79 9.80
CA LEU A 58 -2.33 -5.51 10.02
C LEU A 58 -1.70 -4.48 9.09
N THR A 59 -2.53 -3.67 8.46
CA THR A 59 -2.11 -2.58 7.58
C THR A 59 -2.62 -1.24 8.12
N ALA A 60 -2.09 -0.14 7.61
CA ALA A 60 -2.55 1.19 7.99
C ALA A 60 -4.05 1.36 7.69
N GLY A 61 -4.82 1.84 8.66
CA GLY A 61 -6.27 2.06 8.54
C GLY A 61 -7.16 0.95 9.11
N ASP A 62 -6.59 -0.20 9.48
CA ASP A 62 -7.32 -1.26 10.19
C ASP A 62 -7.80 -0.79 11.58
N ARG A 63 -8.90 -1.36 12.05
CA ARG A 63 -9.56 -1.01 13.33
C ARG A 63 -9.63 -2.24 14.24
N LEU A 64 -9.49 -2.01 15.56
CA LEU A 64 -9.58 -3.00 16.63
C LEU A 64 -10.61 -2.57 17.68
#